data_AF-A0A226ENU7-F1
#
_entry.id   AF-A0A226ENU7-F1
#
_cell.length_a   1.000
_cell.length_b   1.000
_cell.length_c   1.000
_cell.angle_alpha   90.00
_cell.angle_beta   90.00
_cell.angle_gamma   90.00
#
_symmetry.space_group_name_H-M   'P 1'
#
loop_
_entity.id
_entity.type
_entity.pdbx_description
1 polymer ?
#
loop_
_entity_poly.entity_id
_entity_poly.type
_entity_poly.pdbx_seq_one_letter_code
_entity_poly.pdbx_strand_id
1 'polypeptide(L)'
;MSPTNSEQPQEGRRMFSRGFLERRDLEQYFWTDKTIESILSALRFTFEPEARCCLCTPTLADVSWTRDGEEVNLLDIDTRFNYLPKFRYFDLRYPQLTDLAPDQEYWRVIVFDPPFFYISLNLLLEAVRYVCSGNVSSTKLLLGFLKREERNLLEVFKEFNLKRTTFPLEYSHVKPNKWINYALYSNIDMPGIKRLHVN
;
A
#
# COMPACT_ATOMS: atom_id res chain seq x y z
N MET A 1 -6.34 33.57 -37.57
CA MET A 1 -5.25 33.01 -36.77
C MET A 1 -5.83 32.59 -35.43
N SER A 2 -6.13 31.31 -35.28
CA SER A 2 -6.67 30.75 -34.04
C SER A 2 -5.51 30.44 -33.10
N PRO A 3 -5.56 30.79 -31.81
CA PRO A 3 -4.52 30.39 -30.89
C PRO A 3 -4.62 28.88 -30.67
N THR A 4 -3.53 28.19 -30.97
CA THR A 4 -3.28 26.80 -30.60
C THR A 4 -3.38 26.66 -29.09
N ASN A 5 -4.34 25.85 -28.63
CA ASN A 5 -4.37 25.30 -27.28
C ASN A 5 -3.05 24.56 -27.05
N SER A 6 -2.12 25.19 -26.34
CA SER A 6 -1.02 24.48 -25.71
C SER A 6 -1.63 23.62 -24.60
N GLU A 7 -1.65 22.30 -24.82
CA GLU A 7 -1.89 21.34 -23.75
C GLU A 7 -0.84 21.56 -22.67
N GLN A 8 -1.25 22.20 -21.57
CA GLN A 8 -0.43 22.26 -20.37
C GLN A 8 -0.19 20.81 -19.90
N PRO A 9 1.05 20.41 -19.61
CA PRO A 9 1.32 19.07 -19.10
C PRO A 9 0.57 18.91 -17.78
N GLN A 10 -0.31 17.90 -17.71
CA GLN A 10 -1.04 17.58 -16.48
C GLN A 10 -0.04 17.19 -15.38
N GLU A 11 0.17 18.12 -14.44
CA GLU A 11 1.08 18.05 -13.30
C GLU A 11 0.88 16.81 -12.42
N GLY A 12 -0.29 16.16 -12.45
CA GLY A 12 -0.60 14.97 -11.64
C GLY A 12 -0.17 13.62 -12.22
N ARG A 13 0.59 13.56 -13.31
CA ARG A 13 0.93 12.30 -14.03
C ARG A 13 2.31 11.72 -13.70
N ARG A 14 3.03 12.27 -12.74
CA ARG A 14 4.40 11.85 -12.38
C ARG A 14 4.46 11.76 -10.86
N MET A 15 4.60 10.56 -10.31
CA MET A 15 4.57 10.42 -8.86
C MET A 15 5.73 11.14 -8.17
N PHE A 16 6.93 11.18 -8.76
CA PHE A 16 8.06 11.91 -8.16
C PHE A 16 8.97 12.50 -9.24
N SER A 17 9.92 13.34 -8.83
CA SER A 17 10.96 14.01 -9.64
C SER A 17 11.71 13.11 -10.64
N ARG A 18 11.54 11.78 -10.52
CA ARG A 18 12.13 10.72 -11.36
C ARG A 18 11.26 10.23 -12.53
N GLY A 19 10.01 10.70 -12.67
CA GLY A 19 9.17 10.43 -13.85
C GLY A 19 8.59 9.01 -13.95
N PHE A 20 8.42 8.32 -12.83
CA PHE A 20 7.80 6.99 -12.80
C PHE A 20 6.35 7.01 -13.29
N LEU A 21 6.05 6.11 -14.22
CA LEU A 21 4.70 5.83 -14.71
C LEU A 21 4.17 4.54 -14.11
N GLU A 22 2.87 4.56 -13.76
CA GLU A 22 2.10 3.40 -13.32
C GLU A 22 2.16 2.27 -14.34
N ARG A 23 2.41 1.04 -13.85
CA ARG A 23 2.36 -0.18 -14.65
C ARG A 23 0.98 -0.83 -14.57
N ARG A 24 0.17 -0.59 -15.61
CA ARG A 24 -1.18 -1.19 -15.73
C ARG A 24 -1.14 -2.71 -15.85
N ASP A 25 -0.08 -3.26 -16.43
CA ASP A 25 0.16 -4.70 -16.52
C ASP A 25 0.36 -5.35 -15.14
N LEU A 26 0.74 -4.57 -14.14
CA LEU A 26 0.86 -4.99 -12.75
C LEU A 26 -0.33 -4.54 -11.88
N GLU A 27 -1.32 -3.83 -12.45
CA GLU A 27 -2.36 -3.11 -11.70
C GLU A 27 -1.80 -2.16 -10.63
N GLN A 28 -0.66 -1.54 -10.92
CA GLN A 28 -0.05 -0.55 -10.04
C GLN A 28 -0.79 0.77 -10.16
N TYR A 29 -1.50 1.17 -9.09
CA TYR A 29 -2.12 2.49 -8.97
C TYR A 29 -1.50 3.22 -7.80
N PHE A 30 -1.04 4.43 -8.03
CA PHE A 30 -0.37 5.21 -7.01
C PHE A 30 -1.36 6.06 -6.21
N TRP A 31 -1.14 6.13 -4.90
CA TRP A 31 -1.87 7.03 -4.02
C TRP A 31 -1.52 8.50 -4.27
N THR A 32 -2.44 9.41 -3.94
CA THR A 32 -2.17 10.85 -3.97
C THR A 32 -1.15 11.24 -2.89
N ASP A 33 -0.44 12.34 -3.10
CA ASP A 33 0.47 12.91 -2.08
C ASP A 33 -0.23 13.08 -0.74
N LYS A 34 -1.48 13.58 -0.75
CA LYS A 34 -2.29 13.73 0.46
C LYS A 34 -2.51 12.40 1.20
N THR A 35 -2.82 11.34 0.46
CA THR A 35 -3.00 9.99 1.03
C THR A 35 -1.69 9.49 1.63
N ILE A 36 -0.58 9.63 0.90
CA ILE A 36 0.76 9.25 1.34
C ILE A 36 1.15 10.00 2.61
N GLU A 37 1.00 11.32 2.64
CA GLU A 37 1.33 12.15 3.80
C GLU A 37 0.55 11.76 5.04
N SER A 38 -0.75 11.52 4.87
CA SER A 38 -1.61 11.17 6.00
C SER A 38 -1.25 9.79 6.56
N ILE A 39 -0.95 8.82 5.70
CA ILE A 39 -0.52 7.48 6.12
C ILE A 39 0.87 7.53 6.77
N LEU A 40 1.85 8.19 6.14
CA LEU A 40 3.21 8.34 6.70
C LEU A 40 3.18 9.06 8.04
N SER A 41 2.40 10.13 8.18
CA SER A 41 2.25 10.83 9.46
C SER A 41 1.69 9.92 10.56
N ALA A 42 0.70 9.08 10.23
CA ALA A 42 0.12 8.14 11.18
C ALA A 42 1.12 7.03 11.58
N LEU A 43 1.88 6.51 10.60
CA LEU A 43 2.90 5.48 10.82
C LEU A 43 4.05 6.00 11.67
N ARG A 44 4.59 7.19 11.35
CA ARG A 44 5.69 7.83 12.11
C ARG A 44 5.36 8.06 13.57
N PHE A 45 4.10 8.39 13.86
CA PHE A 45 3.65 8.54 15.24
C PHE A 45 3.60 7.20 16.00
N THR A 46 3.46 6.07 15.31
CA THR A 46 3.05 4.79 15.91
C THR A 46 4.15 3.72 15.87
N PHE A 47 5.01 3.74 14.85
CA PHE A 47 5.99 2.68 14.57
C PHE A 47 7.31 3.28 14.10
N GLU A 48 8.43 2.73 14.53
CA GLU A 48 9.76 3.04 13.97
C GLU A 48 9.88 2.55 12.51
N PRO A 49 10.72 3.18 11.66
CA PRO A 49 10.85 2.83 10.24
C PRO A 49 11.10 1.35 9.95
N GLU A 50 11.98 0.70 10.70
CA GLU A 50 12.33 -0.72 10.54
C GLU A 50 11.18 -1.67 10.87
N ALA A 51 10.20 -1.22 11.65
CA ALA A 51 9.02 -2.02 11.99
C ALA A 51 7.91 -1.94 10.93
N ARG A 52 8.10 -1.14 9.87
CA ARG A 52 7.12 -0.88 8.81
C ARG A 52 7.49 -1.67 7.55
N CYS A 53 6.50 -2.35 6.99
CA CYS A 53 6.60 -3.02 5.69
C CYS A 53 5.61 -2.40 4.69
N CYS A 54 6.15 -1.83 3.62
CA CYS A 54 5.40 -1.42 2.44
C CYS A 54 5.26 -2.64 1.52
N LEU A 55 4.09 -3.28 1.47
CA LEU A 55 3.80 -4.38 0.55
C LEU A 55 3.00 -3.83 -0.63
N CYS A 56 3.54 -3.92 -1.85
CA CYS A 56 2.91 -3.35 -3.06
C CYS A 56 2.57 -1.85 -2.94
N THR A 57 3.30 -1.10 -2.10
CA THR A 57 3.08 0.34 -1.86
C THR A 57 4.38 1.13 -2.09
N PRO A 58 4.96 1.04 -3.31
CA PRO A 58 6.32 1.51 -3.57
C PRO A 58 6.46 3.02 -3.40
N THR A 59 5.38 3.77 -3.61
CA THR A 59 5.37 5.22 -3.46
C THR A 59 5.45 5.67 -2.01
N LEU A 60 4.92 4.87 -1.08
CA LEU A 60 5.06 5.13 0.35
C LEU A 60 6.53 5.00 0.75
N ALA A 61 7.19 3.94 0.29
CA ALA A 61 8.61 3.70 0.53
C ALA A 61 9.53 4.74 -0.14
N ASP A 62 9.21 5.15 -1.37
CA ASP A 62 9.98 6.17 -2.08
C ASP A 62 9.93 7.53 -1.38
N VAL A 63 8.74 7.96 -0.90
CA VAL A 63 8.62 9.22 -0.16
C VAL A 63 9.33 9.16 1.18
N SER A 64 9.18 8.04 1.93
CA SER A 64 9.93 7.82 3.17
C SER A 64 11.44 7.98 2.94
N TRP A 65 11.98 7.40 1.87
CA TRP A 65 13.41 7.47 1.61
C TRP A 65 13.85 8.84 1.08
N THR A 66 13.26 9.29 -0.02
CA THR A 66 13.78 10.41 -0.80
C THR A 66 13.52 11.76 -0.16
N ARG A 67 12.46 11.88 0.63
CA ARG A 67 12.14 13.10 1.38
C ARG A 67 12.59 13.02 2.83
N ASP A 68 12.27 11.93 3.51
CA ASP A 68 12.42 11.86 4.97
C ASP A 68 13.71 11.16 5.41
N GLY A 69 14.44 10.50 4.49
CA GLY A 69 15.64 9.73 4.80
C GLY A 69 15.36 8.46 5.61
N GLU A 70 14.10 8.03 5.68
CA GLU A 70 13.69 6.85 6.43
C GLU A 70 13.79 5.58 5.56
N GLU A 71 14.60 4.62 5.99
CA GLU A 71 14.72 3.32 5.34
C GLU A 71 13.63 2.35 5.82
N VAL A 72 12.51 2.33 5.09
CA VAL A 72 11.41 1.37 5.29
C VAL A 72 11.52 0.17 4.34
N ASN A 73 11.00 -0.97 4.76
CA ASN A 73 10.99 -2.17 3.92
C ASN A 73 10.00 -2.04 2.77
N LEU A 74 10.41 -2.41 1.56
CA LEU A 74 9.53 -2.48 0.40
C LEU A 74 9.57 -3.88 -0.19
N LEU A 75 8.40 -4.52 -0.24
CA LEU A 75 8.16 -5.78 -0.93
C LEU A 75 7.32 -5.49 -2.18
N ASP A 76 7.92 -5.62 -3.35
CA ASP A 76 7.23 -5.34 -4.62
C ASP A 76 7.79 -6.22 -5.75
N ILE A 77 6.96 -6.48 -6.77
CA ILE A 77 7.37 -7.20 -7.98
C ILE A 77 8.10 -6.28 -8.95
N ASP A 78 7.89 -4.96 -8.83
CA ASP A 78 8.44 -3.96 -9.74
C ASP A 78 9.88 -3.59 -9.37
N THR A 79 10.84 -4.28 -10.01
CA THR A 79 12.28 -4.11 -9.77
C THR A 79 12.82 -2.72 -10.10
N ARG A 80 12.02 -1.83 -10.71
CA ARG A 80 12.44 -0.44 -10.92
C ARG A 80 12.63 0.32 -9.60
N PHE A 81 12.08 -0.18 -8.49
CA PHE A 81 12.28 0.35 -7.14
C PHE A 81 13.48 -0.25 -6.39
N ASN A 82 14.32 -1.06 -7.04
CA ASN A 82 15.50 -1.68 -6.42
C ASN A 82 16.59 -0.69 -5.96
N TYR A 83 16.45 0.60 -6.27
CA TYR A 83 17.31 1.65 -5.73
C TYR A 83 16.96 2.02 -4.28
N LEU A 84 15.81 1.58 -3.76
CA LEU A 84 15.42 1.83 -2.37
C LEU A 84 16.20 0.90 -1.44
N PRO A 85 16.78 1.40 -0.32
CA PRO A 85 17.75 0.65 0.49
C PRO A 85 17.28 -0.72 0.97
N LYS A 86 16.00 -0.86 1.29
CA LYS A 86 15.39 -2.10 1.79
C LYS A 86 14.34 -2.69 0.83
N PHE A 87 14.51 -2.45 -0.47
CA PHE A 87 13.72 -3.13 -1.49
C PHE A 87 14.05 -4.62 -1.51
N ARG A 88 13.02 -5.47 -1.57
CA ARG A 88 13.13 -6.89 -1.86
C ARG A 88 12.11 -7.26 -2.92
N TYR A 89 12.55 -8.02 -3.92
CA TYR A 89 11.65 -8.56 -4.94
C TYR A 89 10.65 -9.50 -4.27
N PHE A 90 9.35 -9.27 -4.48
CA PHE A 90 8.29 -10.08 -3.90
C PHE A 90 7.15 -10.27 -4.89
N ASP A 91 6.94 -11.52 -5.30
CA ASP A 91 5.81 -11.91 -6.14
C ASP A 91 4.71 -12.50 -5.27
N LEU A 92 3.59 -11.79 -5.15
CA LEU A 92 2.40 -12.23 -4.40
C LEU A 92 1.89 -13.62 -4.82
N ARG A 93 2.20 -14.08 -6.04
CA ARG A 93 1.78 -15.39 -6.54
C ARG A 93 2.62 -16.54 -6.03
N TYR A 94 3.84 -16.24 -5.58
CA TYR A 94 4.82 -17.22 -5.14
C TYR A 94 5.55 -16.73 -3.88
N PRO A 95 4.85 -16.41 -2.79
CA PRO A 95 5.45 -15.80 -1.60
C PRO A 95 6.61 -16.62 -1.03
N GLN A 96 6.53 -17.95 -1.10
CA GLN A 96 7.55 -18.91 -0.66
C GLN A 96 8.82 -18.97 -1.53
N LEU A 97 8.80 -18.40 -2.73
CA LEU A 97 9.95 -18.39 -3.64
C LEU A 97 10.77 -17.09 -3.52
N THR A 98 10.58 -16.35 -2.43
CA THR A 98 11.23 -15.06 -2.19
C THR A 98 12.35 -15.21 -1.16
N ASP A 99 13.39 -14.38 -1.28
CA ASP A 99 14.56 -14.39 -0.38
C ASP A 99 14.25 -13.76 0.99
N LEU A 100 12.99 -13.78 1.44
CA LEU A 100 12.64 -13.38 2.81
C LEU A 100 13.11 -14.46 3.77
N ALA A 101 14.26 -14.24 4.41
CA ALA A 101 14.75 -15.09 5.49
C ALA A 101 13.73 -15.08 6.66
N PRO A 102 13.23 -16.26 7.13
CA PRO A 102 12.18 -16.37 8.15
C PRO A 102 12.54 -15.79 9.54
N ASP A 103 13.83 -15.53 9.77
CA ASP A 103 14.41 -15.18 11.06
C ASP A 103 14.85 -13.72 11.18
N GLN A 104 14.72 -12.90 10.13
CA GLN A 104 15.41 -11.61 10.10
C GLN A 104 14.56 -10.36 10.37
N GLU A 105 13.24 -10.35 10.14
CA GLU A 105 12.46 -9.11 10.31
C GLU A 105 11.05 -9.33 10.86
N TYR A 106 10.82 -8.83 12.09
CA TYR A 106 9.50 -8.80 12.70
C TYR A 106 8.83 -7.45 12.42
N TRP A 107 8.15 -7.33 11.28
CA TRP A 107 7.35 -6.14 10.97
C TRP A 107 6.12 -6.06 11.87
N ARG A 108 5.99 -4.92 12.57
CA ARG A 108 4.85 -4.65 13.45
C ARG A 108 3.67 -4.11 12.69
N VAL A 109 3.89 -3.53 11.52
CA VAL A 109 2.83 -3.03 10.62
C VAL A 109 3.16 -3.30 9.15
N ILE A 110 2.16 -3.79 8.42
CA ILE A 110 2.17 -3.95 6.98
C ILE A 110 1.18 -2.95 6.39
N VAL A 111 1.62 -2.21 5.36
CA VAL A 111 0.77 -1.33 4.55
C VAL A 111 0.70 -1.93 3.15
N PHE A 112 -0.50 -2.32 2.75
CA PHE A 112 -0.73 -3.17 1.58
C PHE A 112 -1.71 -2.53 0.60
N ASP A 113 -1.33 -2.44 -0.66
CA ASP A 113 -2.21 -2.02 -1.77
C ASP A 113 -2.02 -2.99 -2.95
N PRO A 114 -2.68 -4.17 -2.90
CA PRO A 114 -2.49 -5.20 -3.90
C PRO A 114 -3.13 -4.87 -5.25
N PRO A 115 -2.74 -5.58 -6.32
CA PRO A 115 -3.58 -5.71 -7.50
C PRO A 115 -4.97 -6.24 -7.12
N PHE A 116 -6.02 -5.75 -7.78
CA PHE A 116 -7.41 -6.02 -7.41
C PHE A 116 -8.04 -7.17 -8.18
N PHE A 117 -7.62 -7.44 -9.43
CA PHE A 117 -8.39 -8.34 -10.32
C PHE A 117 -7.70 -9.66 -10.65
N TYR A 118 -6.39 -9.70 -10.84
CA TYR A 118 -5.70 -10.92 -11.30
C TYR A 118 -5.15 -11.82 -10.18
N ILE A 119 -5.16 -11.38 -8.92
CA ILE A 119 -4.75 -12.18 -7.77
C ILE A 119 -5.96 -12.44 -6.87
N SER A 120 -6.22 -13.72 -6.56
CA SER A 120 -7.34 -14.09 -5.68
C SER A 120 -7.11 -13.60 -4.24
N LEU A 121 -8.19 -13.28 -3.52
CA LEU A 121 -8.12 -12.88 -2.11
C LEU A 121 -7.39 -13.90 -1.23
N ASN A 122 -7.54 -15.20 -1.49
CA ASN A 122 -6.85 -16.26 -0.74
C ASN A 122 -5.34 -16.19 -0.95
N LEU A 123 -4.89 -15.93 -2.18
CA LEU A 123 -3.47 -15.79 -2.49
C LEU A 123 -2.89 -14.50 -1.90
N LEU A 124 -3.67 -13.41 -1.87
CA LEU A 124 -3.30 -12.20 -1.13
C LEU A 124 -3.15 -12.48 0.38
N LEU A 125 -4.04 -13.28 0.97
CA LEU A 125 -3.94 -13.67 2.37
C LEU A 125 -2.70 -14.52 2.64
N GLU A 126 -2.41 -15.50 1.79
CA GLU A 126 -1.20 -16.34 1.88
C GLU A 126 0.07 -15.50 1.83
N ALA A 127 0.13 -14.52 0.92
CA ALA A 127 1.24 -13.58 0.84
C ALA A 127 1.39 -12.76 2.13
N VAL A 128 0.32 -12.19 2.67
CA VAL A 128 0.39 -11.44 3.93
C VAL A 128 0.79 -12.33 5.10
N ARG A 129 0.28 -13.57 5.19
CA ARG A 129 0.67 -14.54 6.22
C ARG A 129 2.15 -14.86 6.16
N TYR A 130 2.69 -15.03 4.96
CA TYR A 130 4.11 -15.26 4.75
C TYR A 130 4.94 -14.06 5.24
N VAL A 131 4.53 -12.84 4.88
CA VAL A 131 5.14 -11.58 5.34
C VAL A 131 5.06 -11.42 6.86
N CYS A 132 3.99 -11.89 7.51
CA CYS A 132 3.87 -11.89 8.96
C CYS A 132 4.83 -12.87 9.67
N SER A 133 5.49 -13.80 8.96
CA SER A 133 6.37 -14.81 9.54
C SER A 133 5.74 -15.55 10.74
N GLY A 134 4.44 -15.89 10.62
CA GLY A 134 3.67 -16.56 11.69
C GLY A 134 3.11 -15.65 12.79
N ASN A 135 3.40 -14.33 12.78
CA ASN A 135 2.97 -13.36 13.80
C ASN A 135 1.67 -12.62 13.49
N VAL A 136 0.74 -13.28 12.79
CA VAL A 136 -0.54 -12.67 12.33
C VAL A 136 -1.29 -11.95 13.45
N SER A 137 -1.30 -12.49 14.67
CA SER A 137 -2.04 -11.91 15.81
C SER A 137 -1.44 -10.61 16.35
N SER A 138 -0.14 -10.38 16.18
CA SER A 138 0.55 -9.19 16.69
C SER A 138 0.78 -8.15 15.59
N THR A 139 0.94 -8.56 14.33
CA THR A 139 1.14 -7.69 13.18
C THR A 139 -0.11 -6.85 12.87
N LYS A 140 0.10 -5.55 12.69
CA LYS A 140 -0.94 -4.62 12.23
C LYS A 140 -0.98 -4.59 10.72
N LEU A 141 -2.18 -4.44 10.17
CA LEU A 141 -2.39 -4.44 8.73
C LEU A 141 -3.25 -3.24 8.35
N LEU A 142 -2.74 -2.44 7.41
CA LEU A 142 -3.48 -1.45 6.65
C LEU A 142 -3.59 -1.96 5.23
N LEU A 143 -4.82 -2.09 4.71
CA LEU A 143 -5.10 -2.67 3.41
C LEU A 143 -5.99 -1.74 2.58
N GLY A 144 -5.46 -1.18 1.50
CA GLY A 144 -6.23 -0.50 0.47
C GLY A 144 -6.95 -1.52 -0.40
N PHE A 145 -8.27 -1.42 -0.54
CA PHE A 145 -9.02 -2.34 -1.40
C PHE A 145 -10.34 -1.78 -1.94
N LEU A 146 -10.94 -2.50 -2.88
CA LEU A 146 -12.24 -2.19 -3.46
C LEU A 146 -13.37 -2.40 -2.44
N LYS A 147 -14.19 -1.37 -2.22
CA LYS A 147 -15.35 -1.43 -1.33
C LYS A 147 -16.41 -2.44 -1.77
N ARG A 148 -16.56 -2.68 -3.08
CA ARG A 148 -17.52 -3.66 -3.57
C ARG A 148 -17.18 -5.10 -3.14
N GLU A 149 -15.90 -5.36 -2.85
CA GLU A 149 -15.41 -6.66 -2.38
C GLU A 149 -15.33 -6.75 -0.84
N GLU A 150 -15.78 -5.73 -0.12
CA GLU A 150 -15.63 -5.61 1.35
C GLU A 150 -16.04 -6.88 2.08
N ARG A 151 -17.21 -7.44 1.76
CA ARG A 151 -17.71 -8.65 2.41
C ARG A 151 -16.77 -9.84 2.23
N ASN A 152 -16.29 -10.06 1.00
CA ASN A 152 -15.39 -11.16 0.68
C ASN A 152 -14.02 -10.94 1.32
N LEU A 153 -13.52 -9.70 1.27
CA LEU A 153 -12.26 -9.31 1.89
C LEU A 153 -12.28 -9.59 3.38
N LEU A 154 -13.31 -9.13 4.11
CA LEU A 154 -13.40 -9.29 5.55
C LEU A 154 -13.58 -10.75 5.98
N GLU A 155 -14.25 -11.57 5.17
CA GLU A 155 -14.36 -13.01 5.44
C GLU A 155 -13.01 -13.73 5.27
N VAL A 156 -12.30 -13.45 4.17
CA VAL A 156 -10.98 -14.06 3.90
C VAL A 156 -9.95 -13.60 4.92
N PHE A 157 -9.88 -12.30 5.20
CA PHE A 157 -8.94 -11.70 6.15
C PHE A 157 -9.45 -11.68 7.60
N LYS A 158 -10.43 -12.52 7.96
CA LYS A 158 -11.05 -12.49 9.30
C LYS A 158 -10.07 -12.65 10.46
N GLU A 159 -8.98 -13.38 10.26
CA GLU A 159 -7.94 -13.57 11.28
C GLU A 159 -7.22 -12.27 11.68
N PHE A 160 -7.20 -11.28 10.79
CA PHE A 160 -6.65 -9.96 11.08
C PHE A 160 -7.63 -9.05 11.82
N ASN A 161 -8.93 -9.42 11.89
CA ASN A 161 -10.01 -8.58 12.43
C ASN A 161 -10.03 -7.17 11.81
N LEU A 162 -9.91 -7.12 10.49
CA LEU A 162 -9.95 -5.87 9.73
C LEU A 162 -11.32 -5.20 9.87
N LYS A 163 -11.31 -3.87 9.93
CA LYS A 163 -12.50 -3.03 9.81
C LYS A 163 -12.24 -1.95 8.79
N ARG A 164 -13.28 -1.59 8.02
CA ARG A 164 -13.21 -0.38 7.19
C ARG A 164 -12.91 0.82 8.08
N THR A 165 -12.07 1.74 7.62
CA THR A 165 -11.74 2.98 8.32
C THR A 165 -12.53 4.17 7.76
N THR A 166 -12.50 5.29 8.48
CA THR A 166 -13.00 6.60 8.00
C THR A 166 -12.02 7.29 7.06
N PHE A 167 -10.85 6.69 6.80
CA PHE A 167 -9.79 7.33 6.03
C PHE A 167 -10.16 7.43 4.54
N PRO A 168 -10.06 8.61 3.91
CA PRO A 168 -10.32 8.77 2.49
C PRO A 168 -9.13 8.24 1.67
N LEU A 169 -9.31 7.10 1.01
CA LEU A 169 -8.28 6.50 0.15
C LEU A 169 -8.38 7.08 -1.28
N GLU A 170 -7.35 7.83 -1.69
CA GLU A 170 -7.34 8.56 -2.96
C GLU A 170 -6.17 8.10 -3.84
N TYR A 171 -6.43 7.90 -5.14
CA TYR A 171 -5.43 7.45 -6.12
C TYR A 171 -5.23 8.50 -7.21
N SER A 172 -3.97 8.76 -7.57
CA SER A 172 -3.55 9.85 -8.46
C SER A 172 -4.16 9.77 -9.86
N HIS A 173 -4.21 8.57 -10.46
CA HIS A 173 -4.76 8.38 -11.82
C HIS A 173 -6.23 7.96 -11.84
N VAL A 174 -6.87 7.83 -10.67
CA VAL A 174 -8.30 7.57 -10.54
C VAL A 174 -9.02 8.92 -10.41
N LYS A 175 -10.08 9.12 -11.21
CA LYS A 175 -10.89 10.34 -11.12
C LYS A 175 -11.45 10.52 -9.69
N PRO A 176 -11.48 11.75 -9.13
CA PRO A 176 -11.94 11.96 -7.75
C PRO A 176 -13.32 11.38 -7.42
N ASN A 177 -14.27 11.47 -8.35
CA ASN A 177 -15.60 10.89 -8.20
C ASN A 177 -15.63 9.34 -8.16
N LYS A 178 -14.50 8.68 -8.41
CA LYS A 178 -14.33 7.23 -8.34
C LYS A 178 -13.59 6.77 -7.08
N TRP A 179 -12.98 7.66 -6.30
CA TRP A 179 -12.33 7.30 -5.02
C TRP A 179 -13.30 6.66 -4.03
N ILE A 180 -14.59 7.01 -4.11
CA ILE A 180 -15.66 6.41 -3.29
C ILE A 180 -15.80 4.89 -3.42
N ASN A 181 -15.17 4.28 -4.43
CA ASN A 181 -15.16 2.82 -4.65
C ASN A 181 -14.04 2.10 -3.91
N TYR A 182 -13.12 2.84 -3.28
CA TYR A 182 -11.98 2.30 -2.54
C TYR A 182 -12.12 2.63 -1.06
N ALA A 183 -11.51 1.82 -0.21
CA ALA A 183 -11.42 2.06 1.22
C ALA A 183 -10.12 1.52 1.78
N LEU A 184 -9.69 2.14 2.88
CA LEU A 184 -8.64 1.60 3.73
C LEU A 184 -9.28 0.73 4.83
N TYR A 185 -8.82 -0.50 4.95
CA TYR A 185 -9.18 -1.45 6.00
C TYR A 185 -8.02 -1.56 6.99
N SER A 186 -8.31 -1.63 8.29
CA SER A 186 -7.28 -1.72 9.31
C SER A 186 -7.72 -2.51 10.54
N ASN A 187 -6.77 -3.16 11.21
CA ASN A 187 -6.96 -3.77 12.53
C ASN A 187 -6.44 -2.90 13.70
N ILE A 188 -5.97 -1.69 13.41
CA ILE A 188 -5.51 -0.71 14.40
C ILE A 188 -6.09 0.67 14.13
N ASP A 189 -6.34 1.44 15.20
CA ASP A 189 -6.60 2.87 15.13
C ASP A 189 -5.29 3.64 15.28
N MET A 190 -5.07 4.63 14.42
CA MET A 190 -3.91 5.52 14.45
C MET A 190 -4.38 6.98 14.37
N PRO A 191 -3.50 7.99 14.53
CA PRO A 191 -3.85 9.38 14.22
C PRO A 191 -4.40 9.49 12.80
N GLY A 192 -5.55 10.14 12.60
CA GLY A 192 -6.18 10.29 11.29
C GLY A 192 -6.80 9.03 10.66
N ILE A 193 -6.49 7.84 11.15
CA ILE A 193 -6.99 6.55 10.65
C ILE A 193 -7.79 5.86 11.75
N LYS A 194 -9.11 5.99 11.70
CA LYS A 194 -10.03 5.40 12.69
C LYS A 194 -10.91 4.33 12.04
N ARG A 195 -10.97 3.16 12.66
CA ARG A 195 -11.86 2.07 12.25
C ARG A 195 -13.32 2.48 12.50
N LEU A 196 -14.20 2.11 11.59
CA LEU A 196 -15.63 2.26 11.78
C LEU A 196 -16.08 1.29 12.88
N HIS A 197 -16.71 1.84 13.91
CA HIS A 197 -17.43 1.07 14.89
C HIS A 197 -18.86 0.90 14.36
N VAL A 198 -19.20 -0.31 13.96
CA VAL A 198 -20.60 -0.67 13.70
C VAL A 198 -21.24 -0.81 15.08
N ASN A 199 -22.21 0.06 15.38
CA ASN A 199 -23.07 -0.05 16.56
C ASN A 199 -24.03 -1.23 16.40
#